data_AF-A0A7Y9QZE7-F1
#
_entry.id   AF-A0A7Y9QZE7-F1
#
_cell.length_a   1.000
_cell.length_b   1.000
_cell.length_c   1.000
_cell.angle_alpha   90.00
_cell.angle_beta   90.00
_cell.angle_gamma   90.00
#
_symmetry.space_group_name_H-M   'P 1'
#
loop_
_entity.id
_entity.type
_entity.pdbx_description
1 polymer ?
#
loop_
_entity_poly.entity_id
_entity_poly.type
_entity_poly.pdbx_seq_one_letter_code
_entity_poly.pdbx_strand_id
1 'polypeptide(L)'
;MSTKLITGKLYKKVGRDEVYYFDQDTLRYVQSIDTLNGVFDGVLQESPTIDALIDGAPKGDPIVPGSYLAKSEISDTVYFIDSLGGAVKKRAISTSPVFEARSFKWSTIMTVPWLTLGAIPDGPAITIGYDDNGNPIT
;
A
#
# COMPACT_ATOMS: atom_id res chain seq x y z
N MET A 1 25.53 7.59 -1.82
CA MET A 1 24.55 6.87 -0.97
C MET A 1 23.86 5.84 -1.84
N SER A 2 23.80 4.56 -1.44
CA SER A 2 22.96 3.58 -2.13
C SER A 2 21.50 3.85 -1.77
N THR A 3 20.68 4.16 -2.76
CA THR A 3 19.22 4.23 -2.58
C THR A 3 18.72 2.84 -2.20
N LYS A 4 17.88 2.72 -1.16
CA LYS A 4 17.19 1.48 -0.78
C LYS A 4 15.68 1.74 -0.77
N LEU A 5 14.88 0.68 -0.91
CA LEU A 5 13.43 0.76 -0.85
C LEU A 5 12.98 0.97 0.59
N ILE A 6 12.01 1.86 0.76
CA ILE A 6 11.45 2.33 2.03
C ILE A 6 9.99 1.89 2.06
N THR A 7 9.60 1.17 3.11
CA THR A 7 8.24 0.66 3.23
C THR A 7 7.24 1.81 3.22
N GLY A 8 6.13 1.64 2.51
CA GLY A 8 5.10 2.66 2.40
C GLY A 8 5.35 3.71 1.33
N LYS A 9 6.42 3.61 0.55
CA LYS A 9 6.70 4.52 -0.57
C LYS A 9 6.31 3.91 -1.92
N LEU A 10 6.00 4.81 -2.85
CA LEU A 10 5.70 4.53 -4.25
C LEU A 10 6.93 4.79 -5.10
N TYR A 11 7.20 3.93 -6.07
CA TYR A 11 8.37 3.96 -6.92
C TYR A 11 7.95 3.89 -8.38
N LYS A 12 8.44 4.79 -9.20
CA LYS A 12 8.17 4.81 -10.64
C LYS A 12 9.44 4.45 -11.41
N LYS A 13 9.33 3.53 -12.37
CA LYS A 13 10.45 3.22 -13.28
C LYS A 13 10.75 4.40 -14.19
N VAL A 14 12.04 4.65 -14.45
CA VAL A 14 12.45 5.79 -15.27
C VAL A 14 11.96 5.60 -16.72
N GLY A 15 11.23 6.60 -17.23
CA GLY A 15 10.69 6.55 -18.60
C GLY A 15 9.56 5.53 -18.83
N ARG A 16 8.98 4.97 -17.76
CA ARG A 16 7.84 4.04 -17.84
C ARG A 16 6.74 4.46 -16.86
N ASP A 17 5.50 4.13 -17.18
CA ASP A 17 4.36 4.40 -16.29
C ASP A 17 4.11 3.30 -15.24
N GLU A 18 5.07 2.39 -15.08
CA GLU A 18 5.01 1.33 -14.08
C GLU A 18 5.27 1.93 -12.68
N VAL A 19 4.24 1.91 -11.84
CA VAL A 19 4.31 2.34 -10.44
C VAL A 19 4.25 1.11 -9.53
N TYR A 20 5.13 1.10 -8.55
CA TYR A 20 5.23 0.04 -7.56
C TYR A 20 5.13 0.59 -6.15
N TYR A 21 4.43 -0.12 -5.28
CA TYR A 21 4.33 0.18 -3.86
C TYR A 21 5.18 -0.81 -3.07
N PHE A 22 6.05 -0.33 -2.17
CA PHE A 22 6.84 -1.21 -1.31
C PHE A 22 6.08 -1.51 -0.02
N ASP A 23 5.60 -2.75 0.10
CA ASP A 23 4.70 -3.25 1.12
C ASP A 23 5.34 -4.39 1.92
N GLN A 24 5.73 -4.11 3.17
CA GLN A 24 6.23 -5.11 4.13
C GLN A 24 7.22 -6.09 3.44
N ASP A 25 8.35 -5.55 2.98
CA ASP A 25 9.46 -6.24 2.29
C ASP A 25 9.23 -6.72 0.85
N THR A 26 8.04 -6.50 0.29
CA THR A 26 7.74 -6.85 -1.10
C THR A 26 7.37 -5.64 -1.93
N LEU A 27 7.83 -5.62 -3.18
CA LEU A 27 7.46 -4.62 -4.16
C LEU A 27 6.24 -5.10 -4.95
N ARG A 28 5.15 -4.35 -4.87
CA ARG A 28 3.84 -4.69 -5.45
C ARG A 28 3.52 -3.74 -6.60
N TYR A 29 3.25 -4.29 -7.79
CA TYR A 29 2.86 -3.48 -8.95
C TYR A 29 1.46 -2.90 -8.74
N VAL A 30 1.28 -1.59 -8.97
CA VAL A 30 -0.02 -0.92 -8.96
C VAL A 30 -0.56 -0.92 -10.38
N GLN A 31 -1.56 -1.76 -10.65
CA GLN A 31 -2.00 -2.09 -12.01
C GLN A 31 -2.84 -1.00 -12.70
N SER A 32 -3.32 -0.01 -11.95
CA SER A 32 -4.19 1.05 -12.49
C SER A 32 -3.91 2.40 -11.84
N ILE A 33 -3.94 3.45 -12.65
CA ILE A 33 -3.89 4.84 -12.20
C ILE A 33 -5.08 5.20 -11.30
N ASP A 34 -6.24 4.60 -11.53
CA ASP A 34 -7.43 4.81 -10.69
C ASP A 34 -7.21 4.23 -9.30
N THR A 35 -6.63 3.03 -9.21
CA THR A 35 -6.26 2.43 -7.91
C THR A 35 -5.17 3.26 -7.24
N LEU A 36 -4.17 3.73 -7.99
CA LEU A 36 -3.13 4.60 -7.45
C LEU A 36 -3.74 5.85 -6.80
N ASN A 37 -4.58 6.58 -7.53
CA ASN A 37 -5.20 7.83 -7.08
C ASN A 37 -6.30 7.64 -6.02
N GLY A 38 -6.93 6.46 -6.01
CA GLY A 38 -7.99 6.06 -5.10
C GLY A 38 -7.48 5.49 -3.77
N VAL A 39 -6.22 5.04 -3.70
CA VAL A 39 -5.66 4.41 -2.49
C VAL A 39 -4.55 5.26 -1.88
N PHE A 40 -3.71 5.91 -2.71
CA PHE A 40 -2.47 6.52 -2.24
C PHE A 40 -2.46 8.04 -2.44
N ASP A 41 -1.76 8.73 -1.53
CA ASP A 41 -1.45 10.16 -1.58
C ASP A 41 0.07 10.41 -1.57
N GLY A 42 0.87 9.35 -1.75
CA GLY A 42 2.32 9.39 -1.67
C GLY A 42 2.99 10.01 -2.91
N VAL A 43 4.14 10.63 -2.68
CA VAL A 43 5.01 11.12 -3.75
C VAL A 43 5.69 9.93 -4.45
N LEU A 44 5.59 9.89 -5.78
CA LEU A 44 6.32 8.93 -6.60
C LEU A 44 7.83 9.19 -6.48
N GLN A 45 8.55 8.18 -6.03
CA GLN A 45 10.00 8.21 -5.94
C GLN A 45 10.61 7.82 -7.28
N GLU A 46 11.45 8.71 -7.82
CA GLU A 46 12.21 8.50 -9.04
C GLU A 46 13.70 8.68 -8.75
N SER A 47 14.55 7.84 -9.33
CA SER A 47 16.01 7.92 -9.21
C SER A 47 16.66 7.22 -10.40
N PRO A 48 17.85 7.66 -10.87
CA PRO A 48 18.60 6.96 -11.92
C PRO A 48 18.89 5.49 -11.61
N THR A 49 18.87 5.09 -10.33
CA THR A 49 19.12 3.72 -9.89
C THR A 49 17.85 2.94 -9.53
N ILE A 50 16.67 3.56 -9.67
CA ILE A 50 15.43 2.98 -9.14
C ILE A 50 15.02 1.69 -9.84
N ASP A 51 15.29 1.58 -11.13
CA ASP A 51 14.99 0.39 -11.92
C ASP A 51 15.74 -0.84 -11.39
N ALA A 52 17.02 -0.69 -11.03
CA ALA A 52 17.82 -1.78 -10.47
C ALA A 52 17.30 -2.23 -9.08
N LEU A 53 16.82 -1.28 -8.26
CA LEU A 53 16.21 -1.59 -6.97
C LEU A 53 14.86 -2.29 -7.14
N ILE A 54 14.04 -1.79 -8.06
CA ILE A 54 12.77 -2.41 -8.40
C ILE A 54 13.02 -3.83 -8.88
N ASP A 55 13.91 -4.05 -9.84
CA ASP A 55 14.16 -5.36 -10.45
C ASP A 55 14.79 -6.37 -9.48
N GLY A 56 15.63 -5.91 -8.54
CA GLY A 56 16.24 -6.76 -7.52
C GLY A 56 15.38 -7.06 -6.30
N ALA A 57 14.26 -6.35 -6.10
CA ALA A 57 13.42 -6.52 -4.92
C ALA A 57 12.48 -7.74 -5.02
N PRO A 58 12.17 -8.41 -3.88
CA PRO A 58 11.13 -9.42 -3.82
C PRO A 58 9.80 -8.87 -4.35
N LYS A 59 9.11 -9.65 -5.18
CA LYS A 59 7.83 -9.24 -5.76
C LYS A 59 6.67 -9.83 -4.96
N GLY A 60 5.73 -8.97 -4.59
CA GLY A 60 4.47 -9.38 -3.98
C GLY A 60 3.34 -9.43 -5.01
N ASP A 61 2.16 -9.87 -4.57
CA ASP A 61 0.95 -9.83 -5.38
C ASP A 61 0.67 -8.39 -5.87
N PRO A 62 0.20 -8.19 -7.10
CA PRO A 62 -0.14 -6.85 -7.58
C PRO A 62 -1.27 -6.22 -6.76
N ILE A 63 -1.29 -4.90 -6.71
CA ILE A 63 -2.45 -4.12 -6.26
C ILE A 63 -3.33 -3.91 -7.49
N VAL A 64 -4.47 -4.58 -7.50
CA VAL A 64 -5.32 -4.76 -8.69
C VAL A 64 -6.34 -3.61 -8.86
N PRO A 65 -6.96 -3.45 -10.04
CA PRO A 65 -8.10 -2.56 -10.20
C PRO A 65 -9.21 -2.92 -9.21
N GLY A 66 -9.73 -1.92 -8.51
CA GLY A 66 -10.79 -2.11 -7.52
C GLY A 66 -10.30 -2.38 -6.09
N SER A 67 -9.01 -2.34 -5.80
CA SER A 67 -8.51 -2.21 -4.41
C SER A 67 -8.86 -0.81 -3.86
N TYR A 68 -9.26 -0.72 -2.59
CA TYR A 68 -9.77 0.51 -1.98
C TYR A 68 -9.57 0.56 -0.47
N LEU A 69 -9.76 1.75 0.12
CA LEU A 69 -9.74 1.95 1.57
C LEU A 69 -11.17 1.97 2.10
N ALA A 70 -11.42 1.25 3.19
CA ALA A 70 -12.75 1.14 3.76
C ALA A 70 -12.74 1.17 5.29
N LYS A 71 -13.80 1.70 5.87
CA LYS A 71 -14.15 1.50 7.29
C LYS A 71 -15.62 1.12 7.41
N SER A 72 -15.98 0.47 8.51
CA SER A 72 -17.39 0.21 8.78
C SER A 72 -18.09 1.47 9.31
N GLU A 73 -19.41 1.53 9.17
CA GLU A 73 -20.22 2.60 9.78
C GLU A 73 -20.18 2.63 11.32
N ILE A 74 -19.74 1.55 11.98
CA ILE A 74 -19.72 1.40 13.44
C ILE A 74 -18.32 1.34 14.08
N SER A 75 -17.26 1.49 13.28
CA SER A 75 -15.86 1.42 13.75
C SER A 75 -14.97 2.31 12.88
N ASP A 76 -14.02 2.98 13.54
CA ASP A 76 -13.03 3.83 12.87
C ASP A 76 -11.79 3.07 12.40
N THR A 77 -11.71 1.75 12.63
CA THR A 77 -10.64 0.95 12.04
C THR A 77 -10.75 0.99 10.51
N VAL A 78 -9.69 1.48 9.87
CA VAL A 78 -9.57 1.50 8.42
C VAL A 78 -8.92 0.21 7.94
N TYR A 79 -9.38 -0.28 6.81
CA TYR A 79 -8.86 -1.45 6.14
C TYR A 79 -8.45 -1.10 4.71
N PHE A 80 -7.32 -1.66 4.28
CA PHE A 80 -7.02 -1.76 2.86
C PHE A 80 -7.65 -3.05 2.33
N ILE A 81 -8.60 -2.90 1.41
CA ILE A 81 -9.27 -4.00 0.72
C ILE A 81 -8.50 -4.29 -0.56
N ASP A 82 -7.92 -5.48 -0.64
CA ASP A 82 -6.95 -5.79 -1.68
C ASP A 82 -6.91 -7.29 -2.00
N SER A 83 -6.41 -7.65 -3.18
CA SER A 83 -6.27 -9.04 -3.60
C SER A 83 -4.92 -9.61 -3.15
N LEU A 84 -4.95 -10.63 -2.28
CA LEU A 84 -3.77 -11.36 -1.81
C LEU A 84 -4.02 -12.87 -1.88
N GLY A 85 -3.04 -13.61 -2.41
CA GLY A 85 -3.13 -15.06 -2.58
C GLY A 85 -4.29 -15.49 -3.47
N GLY A 86 -4.68 -14.65 -4.43
CA GLY A 86 -5.81 -14.90 -5.34
C GLY A 86 -7.20 -14.64 -4.75
N ALA A 87 -7.30 -14.01 -3.58
CA ALA A 87 -8.59 -13.67 -2.95
C ALA A 87 -8.60 -12.25 -2.40
N VAL A 88 -9.79 -11.63 -2.37
CA VAL A 88 -9.98 -10.33 -1.71
C VAL A 88 -9.86 -10.50 -0.19
N LYS A 89 -9.01 -9.68 0.42
CA LYS A 89 -8.75 -9.62 1.85
C LYS A 89 -8.91 -8.20 2.38
N LYS A 90 -9.30 -8.06 3.64
CA LYS A 90 -9.22 -6.80 4.37
C LYS A 90 -7.99 -6.82 5.26
N ARG A 91 -7.16 -5.79 5.17
CA ARG A 91 -5.95 -5.65 5.98
C ARG A 91 -6.10 -4.45 6.89
N ALA A 92 -6.12 -4.68 8.19
CA ALA A 92 -6.32 -3.62 9.17
C ALA A 92 -5.16 -2.62 9.16
N ILE A 93 -5.49 -1.34 9.26
CA ILE A 93 -4.57 -0.23 9.49
C ILE A 93 -4.91 0.33 10.88
N SER A 94 -4.11 -0.04 11.87
CA SER A 94 -4.53 0.11 13.28
C SER A 94 -4.40 1.52 13.84
N THR A 95 -3.63 2.41 13.21
CA THR A 95 -3.38 3.77 13.71
C THR A 95 -3.18 4.79 12.59
N SER A 96 -3.45 6.06 12.85
CA SER A 96 -3.19 7.16 11.90
C SER A 96 -1.73 7.27 11.48
N PRO A 97 -0.73 7.13 12.38
CA PRO A 97 0.68 7.11 11.96
C PRO A 97 1.01 5.99 10.98
N VAL A 98 0.43 4.80 11.13
CA VAL A 98 0.62 3.73 10.14
C VAL A 98 0.03 4.15 8.80
N PHE A 99 -1.17 4.74 8.81
CA PHE A 99 -1.85 5.15 7.60
C PHE A 99 -1.01 6.16 6.79
N GLU A 100 -0.48 7.18 7.48
CA GLU A 100 0.34 8.25 6.89
C GLU A 100 1.70 7.72 6.41
N ALA A 101 2.41 6.94 7.23
CA ALA A 101 3.69 6.34 6.87
C ALA A 101 3.57 5.43 5.63
N ARG A 102 2.40 4.83 5.42
CA ARG A 102 2.09 3.95 4.30
C ARG A 102 1.57 4.67 3.05
N SER A 103 1.56 6.00 3.07
CA SER A 103 1.12 6.88 1.98
C SER A 103 -0.34 6.66 1.55
N PHE A 104 -1.19 6.16 2.46
CA PHE A 104 -2.61 6.01 2.17
C PHE A 104 -3.33 7.36 2.17
N LYS A 105 -4.45 7.41 1.45
CA LYS A 105 -5.19 8.64 1.22
C LYS A 105 -6.45 8.71 2.08
N TRP A 106 -6.47 9.63 3.04
CA TRP A 106 -7.59 9.78 3.99
C TRP A 106 -8.92 10.08 3.29
N SER A 107 -8.88 10.91 2.25
CA SER A 107 -10.07 11.41 1.56
C SER A 107 -10.80 10.38 0.70
N THR A 108 -10.23 9.17 0.53
CA THR A 108 -10.83 8.11 -0.29
C THR A 108 -11.38 6.95 0.54
N ILE A 109 -11.32 7.04 1.88
CA ILE A 109 -11.88 6.02 2.76
C ILE A 109 -13.39 5.94 2.55
N MET A 110 -13.85 4.79 2.09
CA MET A 110 -15.26 4.50 1.91
C MET A 110 -15.86 4.01 3.24
N THR A 111 -17.01 4.55 3.62
CA THR A 111 -17.80 3.93 4.70
C THR A 111 -18.72 2.88 4.09
N VAL A 112 -18.64 1.65 4.61
CA VAL A 112 -19.42 0.50 4.13
C VAL A 112 -20.20 -0.13 5.29
N PRO A 113 -21.28 -0.88 5.02
CA PRO A 113 -22.02 -1.58 6.06
C PRO A 113 -21.13 -2.57 6.81
N TRP A 114 -21.32 -2.65 8.14
CA TRP A 114 -20.54 -3.56 9.00
C TRP A 114 -20.55 -5.00 8.50
N LEU A 115 -21.72 -5.52 8.10
CA LEU A 115 -21.86 -6.91 7.62
C LEU A 115 -21.09 -7.15 6.32
N THR A 116 -21.07 -6.16 5.42
CA THR A 116 -20.33 -6.24 4.15
C THR A 116 -18.83 -6.32 4.40
N LEU A 117 -18.29 -5.43 5.24
CA LEU A 117 -16.87 -5.45 5.60
C LEU A 117 -16.51 -6.69 6.42
N GLY A 118 -17.42 -7.13 7.29
CA GLY A 118 -17.30 -8.33 8.12
C GLY A 118 -17.14 -9.61 7.30
N ALA A 119 -17.81 -9.70 6.15
CA ALA A 119 -17.76 -10.86 5.26
C ALA A 119 -16.44 -11.01 4.49
N ILE A 120 -15.63 -9.95 4.38
CA ILE A 120 -14.33 -10.02 3.72
C ILE A 120 -13.33 -10.71 4.66
N PRO A 121 -12.64 -11.78 4.24
CA PRO A 121 -11.66 -12.47 5.08
C PRO A 121 -10.49 -11.55 5.47
N ASP A 122 -9.96 -11.75 6.67
CA ASP A 122 -8.79 -11.01 7.12
C ASP A 122 -7.53 -11.41 6.32
N GLY A 123 -6.73 -10.39 6.01
CA GLY A 123 -5.36 -10.52 5.54
C GLY A 123 -4.35 -10.01 6.57
N PRO A 124 -3.04 -10.10 6.29
CA PRO A 124 -2.02 -9.59 7.19
C PRO A 124 -2.21 -8.10 7.48
N ALA A 125 -2.18 -7.73 8.76
CA ALA A 125 -2.32 -6.35 9.19
C ALA A 125 -1.19 -5.47 8.61
N ILE A 126 -1.55 -4.23 8.29
CA ILE A 126 -0.60 -3.22 7.87
C ILE A 126 -0.01 -2.59 9.12
N THR A 127 1.31 -2.70 9.26
CA THR A 127 2.08 -2.14 10.37
C THR A 127 2.91 -0.94 9.91
N ILE A 128 3.50 -0.24 10.88
CA ILE A 128 4.56 0.72 10.58
C ILE A 128 5.66 0.01 9.77
N GLY A 129 6.17 0.71 8.76
CA GLY A 129 7.40 0.31 8.10
C GLY A 129 8.60 0.73 8.94
N TYR A 130 9.75 0.11 8.70
CA TYR A 130 11.02 0.52 9.30
C TYR A 130 11.97 1.04 8.20
N ASP A 131 12.78 2.05 8.53
CA ASP A 131 13.84 2.55 7.66
C ASP A 131 15.07 1.60 7.68
N ASP A 132 16.12 1.98 6.97
CA ASP A 132 17.37 1.21 6.88
C ASP A 132 18.11 1.03 8.22
N ASN A 133 17.74 1.82 9.22
CA ASN A 133 18.33 1.81 10.55
C ASN A 133 17.43 1.09 11.57
N GLY A 134 16.30 0.51 11.13
CA GLY A 134 15.32 -0.12 12.02
C GLY A 134 14.48 0.89 12.80
N ASN A 135 14.45 2.16 12.39
CA ASN A 135 13.57 3.16 12.99
C ASN A 135 12.18 3.07 12.35
N PRO A 136 11.09 3.22 13.12
CA PRO A 136 9.77 3.47 12.57
C PRO A 136 9.81 4.60 11.55
N ILE A 137 9.27 4.35 10.36
CA ILE A 137 8.99 5.43 9.41
C ILE A 137 7.77 6.15 9.97
N THR A 138 7.98 7.33 10.55
CA THR A 138 6.95 8.28 10.98
C THR A 138 6.57 9.20 9.84
#